data_AF-A0A229TFW0-F1
#
_entry.id   AF-A0A229TFW0-F1
#
_cell.length_a   1.000
_cell.length_b   1.000
_cell.length_c   1.000
_cell.angle_alpha   90.00
_cell.angle_beta   90.00
_cell.angle_gamma   90.00
#
_symmetry.space_group_name_H-M   'P 1'
#
loop_
_entity.id
_entity.type
_entity.pdbx_description
1 polymer ?
#
loop_
_entity_poly.entity_id
_entity_poly.type
_entity_poly.pdbx_seq_one_letter_code
_entity_poly.pdbx_strand_id
1 'polypeptide(L)'
;MPRIQLSDREWRRIVALPSVRKRLRMVADQIAARTRANLAAAGSEATVTVEEGVRPKGRAYARVVHDDLYGEYGTENVPRHRALGRAVGSK
;
A
#
# COMPACT_ATOMS: atom_id res chain seq x y z
N MET A 1 -1.92 1.31 30.63
CA MET A 1 -1.53 2.23 29.55
C MET A 1 -2.61 3.31 29.45
N PRO A 2 -2.32 4.59 29.74
CA PRO A 2 -3.29 5.66 29.53
C PRO A 2 -3.65 5.75 28.04
N ARG A 3 -4.94 5.79 27.74
CA ARG A 3 -5.45 5.89 26.35
C ARG A 3 -5.37 7.36 25.94
N ILE A 4 -4.46 7.69 25.04
CA ILE A 4 -4.39 9.03 24.45
C ILE A 4 -5.73 9.31 23.76
N GLN A 5 -6.44 10.34 24.21
CA GLN A 5 -7.65 10.83 23.56
C GLN A 5 -7.29 12.04 22.72
N LEU A 6 -7.35 11.89 21.40
CA LEU A 6 -7.19 12.99 20.45
C LEU A 6 -8.56 13.47 20.03
N SER A 7 -8.78 14.79 20.05
CA SER A 7 -9.93 15.36 19.35
C SER A 7 -9.79 15.16 17.83
N ASP A 8 -10.91 15.16 17.10
CA ASP A 8 -10.90 15.05 15.64
C ASP A 8 -10.09 16.19 14.98
N ARG A 9 -10.09 17.38 15.60
CA ARG A 9 -9.28 18.52 15.15
C ARG A 9 -7.79 18.25 15.28
N GLU A 10 -7.34 17.70 16.41
CA GLU A 10 -5.94 17.32 16.64
C GLU A 10 -5.52 16.19 15.72
N TRP A 11 -6.37 15.17 15.57
CA TRP A 11 -6.14 14.07 14.63
C TRP A 11 -5.93 14.58 13.21
N ARG A 12 -6.82 15.44 12.70
CA ARG A 12 -6.70 16.03 11.36
C ARG A 12 -5.41 16.83 11.16
N ARG A 13 -4.97 17.57 12.19
CA ARG A 13 -3.68 18.28 12.16
C ARG A 13 -2.51 17.31 12.05
N ILE A 14 -2.52 16.23 12.83
CA ILE A 14 -1.46 15.22 12.84
C ILE A 14 -1.37 14.52 11.48
N VAL A 15 -2.48 14.03 10.92
CA VAL A 15 -2.45 13.30 9.64
C VAL A 15 -2.10 14.17 8.44
N ALA A 16 -2.20 15.50 8.57
CA ALA A 16 -1.79 16.46 7.55
C ALA A 16 -0.29 16.80 7.60
N LEU A 17 0.45 16.35 8.62
CA LEU A 17 1.86 16.67 8.77
C LEU A 17 2.71 16.12 7.59
N PRO A 18 3.70 16.89 7.09
CA PRO A 18 4.60 16.42 6.04
C PRO A 18 5.37 15.15 6.42
N SER A 19 5.70 14.99 7.70
CA SER A 19 6.38 13.80 8.23
C SER A 19 5.53 12.54 8.10
N VAL A 20 4.21 12.64 8.29
CA VAL A 20 3.27 11.53 8.10
C VAL A 20 3.23 11.13 6.63
N ARG A 21 3.12 12.10 5.71
CA ARG A 21 3.17 11.85 4.26
C ARG A 21 4.47 11.14 3.86
N LYS A 22 5.61 11.66 4.30
CA LYS A 22 6.92 11.06 4.04
C LYS A 22 7.00 9.62 4.57
N ARG A 23 6.47 9.37 5.77
CA ARG A 23 6.46 8.01 6.34
C ARG A 23 5.56 7.06 5.57
N LEU A 24 4.36 7.50 5.19
CA LEU A 24 3.46 6.71 4.34
C LEU A 24 4.13 6.34 3.02
N ARG A 25 4.83 7.29 2.39
CA ARG A 25 5.58 7.05 1.16
C ARG A 25 6.66 5.99 1.33
N MET A 26 7.51 6.16 2.33
CA MET A 26 8.59 5.20 2.62
C MET A 26 8.05 3.78 2.85
N VAL A 27 6.94 3.64 3.57
CA VAL A 27 6.31 2.32 3.79
C VAL A 27 5.75 1.76 2.48
N ALA A 28 5.11 2.59 1.65
CA ALA A 28 4.60 2.18 0.35
C ALA A 28 5.73 1.75 -0.60
N ASP A 29 6.86 2.45 -0.62
CA ASP A 29 8.03 2.08 -1.42
C ASP A 29 8.63 0.73 -0.98
N GLN A 30 8.67 0.45 0.34
CA GLN A 30 9.08 -0.85 0.87
C GLN A 30 8.13 -1.98 0.49
N ILE A 31 6.82 -1.71 0.44
CA ILE A 31 5.83 -2.68 -0.02
C ILE A 31 6.00 -2.89 -1.53
N ALA A 32 6.15 -1.83 -2.32
CA ALA A 32 6.35 -1.92 -3.76
C ALA A 32 7.60 -2.73 -4.13
N ALA A 33 8.71 -2.56 -3.41
CA ALA A 33 9.91 -3.37 -3.60
C ALA A 33 9.65 -4.87 -3.37
N ARG A 34 8.92 -5.21 -2.30
CA ARG A 34 8.51 -6.59 -2.02
C ARG A 34 7.54 -7.14 -3.08
N THR A 35 6.58 -6.33 -3.53
CA THR A 35 5.65 -6.71 -4.60
C THR A 35 6.40 -7.02 -5.90
N ARG A 36 7.36 -6.18 -6.29
CA ARG A 36 8.22 -6.44 -7.47
C ARG A 36 9.00 -7.74 -7.34
N ALA A 37 9.59 -8.01 -6.16
CA ALA A 37 10.29 -9.27 -5.93
C ALA A 37 9.36 -10.49 -6.06
N ASN A 38 8.14 -10.40 -5.55
CA ASN A 38 7.15 -11.47 -5.67
C ASN A 38 6.67 -11.67 -7.13
N LEU A 39 6.48 -10.59 -7.88
CA LEU A 39 6.11 -10.65 -9.31
C LEU A 39 7.23 -11.27 -10.14
N ALA A 40 8.48 -10.83 -9.92
CA ALA A 40 9.64 -11.40 -10.58
C ALA A 40 9.79 -12.91 -10.28
N ALA A 41 9.58 -13.33 -9.04
CA ALA A 41 9.59 -14.75 -8.67
C ALA A 41 8.45 -15.55 -9.33
N ALA A 42 7.35 -14.90 -9.70
CA ALA A 42 6.24 -15.49 -10.43
C ALA A 42 6.41 -15.41 -11.96
N GLY A 43 7.48 -14.78 -12.46
CA GLY A 43 7.71 -14.55 -13.89
C GLY A 43 6.79 -13.50 -14.51
N SER A 44 6.19 -12.62 -13.70
CA SER A 44 5.30 -11.55 -14.15
C SER A 44 6.07 -10.26 -14.38
N GLU A 45 5.86 -9.65 -15.55
CA GLU A 45 6.42 -8.35 -15.96
C GLU A 45 5.52 -7.17 -15.56
N ALA A 46 4.66 -7.37 -14.56
CA ALA A 46 3.68 -6.37 -14.14
C ALA A 46 4.33 -5.06 -13.68
N THR A 47 3.74 -3.93 -14.07
CA THR A 47 4.20 -2.62 -13.65
C THR A 47 3.70 -2.31 -12.23
N VAL A 48 4.63 -2.03 -11.31
CA VAL A 48 4.30 -1.63 -9.93
C VAL A 48 4.48 -0.12 -9.74
N THR A 49 3.40 0.56 -9.37
CA THR A 49 3.36 2.01 -9.15
C THR A 49 2.98 2.34 -7.70
N VAL A 50 3.54 3.43 -7.18
CA VAL A 50 3.16 3.99 -5.87
C VAL A 50 2.46 5.32 -6.10
N GLU A 51 1.19 5.37 -5.74
CA GLU A 51 0.35 6.56 -5.84
C GLU A 51 0.20 7.22 -4.48
N GLU A 52 0.25 8.55 -4.46
CA GLU A 52 0.05 9.35 -3.26
C GLU A 52 -1.12 10.31 -3.44
N GLY A 53 -1.74 10.67 -2.33
CA GLY A 53 -2.75 11.71 -2.36
C GLY A 53 -3.30 12.03 -0.98
N VAL A 54 -4.35 12.84 -0.99
CA VAL A 54 -5.07 13.23 0.21
C VAL A 54 -6.54 12.89 0.00
N ARG A 55 -7.11 12.08 0.89
CA ARG A 55 -8.54 11.75 0.87
C ARG A 55 -9.37 12.96 1.31
N PRO A 56 -10.67 13.01 0.98
CA PRO A 56 -11.58 13.98 1.59
C PRO A 56 -11.44 13.97 3.13
N LYS A 57 -11.44 15.14 3.75
CA LYS A 57 -11.13 15.39 5.18
C LYS A 57 -9.64 15.36 5.56
N GLY A 58 -8.72 15.41 4.59
CA GLY A 58 -7.30 15.74 4.83
C GLY A 58 -6.40 14.55 5.20
N ARG A 59 -6.89 13.31 5.13
CA ARG A 59 -6.09 12.12 5.44
C ARG A 59 -5.18 11.78 4.26
N ALA A 60 -3.88 11.95 4.43
CA ALA A 60 -2.90 11.50 3.46
C ALA A 60 -2.93 9.97 3.27
N TYR A 61 -2.63 9.51 2.06
CA TYR A 61 -2.43 8.10 1.75
C TYR A 61 -1.28 7.92 0.76
N ALA A 62 -0.66 6.75 0.82
CA ALA A 62 0.19 6.20 -0.22
C ALA A 62 -0.28 4.76 -0.47
N ARG A 63 -0.55 4.40 -1.73
CA ARG A 63 -1.01 3.06 -2.10
C ARG A 63 -0.12 2.48 -3.18
N VAL A 64 0.06 1.17 -3.13
CA VAL A 64 0.77 0.40 -4.16
C VAL A 64 -0.26 -0.22 -5.08
N VAL A 65 -0.07 -0.06 -6.39
CA VAL A 65 -0.91 -0.64 -7.43
C VAL A 65 -0.03 -1.38 -8.43
N HIS A 66 -0.57 -2.43 -9.04
CA HIS A 66 0.03 -3.09 -10.19
C HIS A 66 -1.06 -3.55 -11.16
N ASP A 67 -0.67 -3.85 -12.40
CA ASP A 67 -1.56 -4.16 -13.51
C ASP A 67 -1.87 -5.66 -13.68
N ASP A 68 -1.11 -6.55 -13.06
CA ASP A 68 -1.40 -8.00 -13.05
C ASP A 68 -2.56 -8.39 -12.11
N LEU A 69 -3.79 -8.10 -12.55
CA LEU A 69 -5.00 -8.41 -11.80
C LEU A 69 -5.21 -9.92 -11.65
N TYR A 70 -4.97 -10.70 -12.70
CA TYR A 70 -5.25 -12.13 -12.73
C TYR A 70 -4.25 -12.93 -11.90
N GLY A 71 -2.98 -12.53 -11.85
CA GLY A 71 -2.00 -13.10 -10.96
C GLY A 71 -2.26 -12.79 -9.48
N GLU A 72 -2.90 -11.65 -9.17
CA GLU A 72 -3.26 -11.31 -7.78
C GLU A 72 -4.47 -12.09 -7.28
N TYR A 73 -5.55 -12.14 -8.06
CA TYR A 73 -6.82 -12.74 -7.63
C TYR A 73 -7.03 -14.18 -8.10
N GLY A 74 -6.35 -14.59 -9.18
CA GLY A 74 -6.59 -15.84 -9.88
C GLY A 74 -7.80 -15.75 -10.82
N THR A 75 -7.81 -16.63 -11.81
CA THR A 75 -8.99 -16.95 -12.64
C THR A 75 -9.11 -18.47 -12.75
N GLU A 76 -10.09 -18.97 -13.50
CA GLU A 76 -10.19 -20.40 -13.82
C GLU A 76 -8.92 -20.94 -14.49
N ASN A 77 -8.26 -20.11 -15.30
CA ASN A 77 -7.11 -20.51 -16.11
C ASN A 77 -5.76 -19.98 -15.59
N VAL A 78 -5.77 -19.05 -14.63
CA VAL A 78 -4.56 -18.40 -14.11
C VAL A 78 -4.45 -18.65 -12.61
N PRO A 79 -3.42 -19.37 -12.13
CA PRO A 79 -3.21 -19.56 -10.70
C PRO A 79 -2.81 -18.24 -10.04
N ARG A 80 -3.37 -17.97 -8.86
CA ARG A 80 -3.00 -16.79 -8.07
C ARG A 80 -1.61 -16.94 -7.46
N HIS A 81 -0.77 -15.91 -7.54
CA HIS A 81 0.49 -15.79 -6.78
C HIS A 81 0.42 -14.74 -5.66
N ARG A 82 -0.60 -13.87 -5.65
CA ARG A 82 -0.85 -12.84 -4.60
C ARG A 82 0.40 -12.00 -4.28
N ALA A 83 1.01 -11.40 -5.29
CA ALA A 83 2.26 -10.67 -5.11
C ALA A 83 2.11 -9.51 -4.12
N LEU A 84 1.03 -8.73 -4.22
CA LEU A 84 0.77 -7.61 -3.32
C LEU A 84 0.26 -8.09 -1.96
N GLY A 85 -0.68 -9.05 -1.94
CA GLY A 85 -1.21 -9.64 -0.72
C GLY A 85 -0.11 -10.22 0.17
N ARG A 86 0.85 -10.94 -0.41
CA ARG A 86 2.02 -11.46 0.30
C ARG A 86 2.97 -10.36 0.76
N ALA A 87 3.17 -9.32 -0.03
CA ALA A 87 4.06 -8.21 0.33
C ALA A 87 3.59 -7.48 1.61
N VAL A 88 2.27 -7.38 1.83
CA VAL A 88 1.69 -6.75 3.03
C VAL A 88 1.44 -7.72 4.19
N GLY A 89 1.76 -9.00 4.03
CA GLY A 89 1.49 -10.03 5.04
C GLY A 89 0.01 -10.35 5.24
N SER A 90 -0.81 -10.11 4.21
CA SER A 90 -2.22 -10.50 4.23
C SER A 90 -2.33 -12.01 4.16
N LYS A 91 -3.12 -12.60 5.07
CA LYS A 91 -3.41 -14.05 5.08
C LYS A 91 -4.34 -14.42 3.93
#